data_AF-A0A1J4VXS2-F1
#
_entry.id   AF-A0A1J4VXS2-F1
#
_cell.length_a   1.000
_cell.length_b   1.000
_cell.length_c   1.000
_cell.angle_alpha   90.00
_cell.angle_beta   90.00
_cell.angle_gamma   90.00
#
_symmetry.space_group_name_H-M   'P 1'
#
loop_
_entity.id
_entity.type
_entity.pdbx_description
1 polymer ?
#
loop_
_entity_poly.entity_id
_entity_poly.type
_entity_poly.pdbx_seq_one_letter_code
_entity_poly.pdbx_strand_id
1 'polypeptide(L)'
;MFLSQIKKTCYQQILEVYKKEKHKKPKKKKLIIFVSDGFENYKNAFNKLFCYAAKLVFGIPIKLQKHGVKHNNNPIERYNSDIDDRMKTMRHFGSFNGAKYFLNLRHILHNFINPHMGLKGRTPAEEAGVDLKLGRTKFLNMIKKYAKKKHHSLR
;
A
#
# COMPACT_ATOMS: atom_id res chain seq x y z
N MET A 1 -8.87 -0.17 19.19
CA MET A 1 -7.84 -1.22 19.01
C MET A 1 -7.30 -1.14 17.60
N PHE A 2 -5.98 -1.09 17.39
CA PHE A 2 -5.31 -0.87 16.10
C PHE A 2 -5.85 -1.73 14.93
N LEU A 3 -6.17 -2.99 15.21
CA LEU A 3 -6.69 -3.94 14.20
C LEU A 3 -8.10 -3.59 13.68
N SER A 4 -8.93 -2.88 14.46
CA SER A 4 -10.27 -2.48 14.00
C SER A 4 -10.21 -1.35 12.97
N GLN A 5 -9.17 -0.53 12.99
CA GLN A 5 -8.95 0.51 11.97
C GLN A 5 -8.65 -0.10 10.60
N ILE A 6 -7.90 -1.20 10.57
CA ILE A 6 -7.58 -1.92 9.33
C ILE A 6 -8.86 -2.43 8.66
N LYS A 7 -9.84 -2.89 9.44
CA LYS A 7 -11.15 -3.26 8.88
C LYS A 7 -11.87 -2.08 8.22
N LYS A 8 -11.71 -0.86 8.73
CA LYS A 8 -12.40 0.31 8.17
C LYS A 8 -11.79 0.76 6.84
N THR A 9 -10.49 0.57 6.62
CA THR A 9 -9.78 1.15 5.48
C THR A 9 -9.86 0.30 4.20
N CYS A 10 -9.64 -1.01 4.29
CA CYS A 10 -9.53 -1.87 3.09
C CYS A 10 -10.50 -3.06 3.07
N TYR A 11 -11.14 -3.41 4.18
CA TYR A 11 -11.94 -4.65 4.27
C TYR A 11 -13.13 -4.66 3.33
N GLN A 12 -13.79 -3.52 3.11
CA GLN A 12 -14.94 -3.46 2.19
C GLN A 12 -14.53 -3.82 0.76
N GLN A 13 -13.40 -3.31 0.29
CA GLN A 13 -12.86 -3.64 -1.04
C GLN A 13 -12.54 -5.14 -1.14
N ILE A 14 -11.94 -5.72 -0.10
CA ILE A 14 -11.64 -7.15 -0.06
C ILE A 14 -12.94 -7.98 -0.07
N LEU A 15 -13.95 -7.57 0.69
CA LEU A 15 -15.25 -8.22 0.73
C LEU A 15 -15.98 -8.15 -0.62
N GLU A 16 -15.91 -7.03 -1.33
CA GLU A 16 -16.48 -6.90 -2.67
C GLU A 16 -15.86 -7.90 -3.65
N VAL A 17 -14.53 -8.01 -3.64
CA VAL A 17 -13.82 -9.02 -4.44
C VAL A 17 -14.27 -10.43 -4.04
N TYR A 18 -14.32 -10.73 -2.73
CA TYR A 18 -14.77 -12.02 -2.24
C TYR A 18 -16.21 -12.34 -2.70
N LYS A 19 -17.15 -11.40 -2.56
CA LYS A 19 -18.55 -11.58 -2.97
C LYS A 19 -18.69 -11.87 -4.47
N LYS A 20 -17.88 -11.23 -5.33
CA LYS A 20 -17.85 -11.49 -6.78
C LYS A 20 -17.29 -12.87 -7.11
N GLU A 21 -16.32 -13.34 -6.33
CA GLU A 21 -15.61 -14.60 -6.61
C GLU A 21 -16.21 -15.82 -5.88
N LYS A 22 -17.02 -15.63 -4.83
CA LYS A 22 -17.46 -16.72 -3.92
C LYS A 22 -18.18 -17.87 -4.62
N HIS A 23 -18.90 -17.57 -5.70
CA HIS A 23 -19.69 -18.52 -6.49
C HIS A 23 -18.85 -19.39 -7.43
N LYS A 24 -17.60 -19.00 -7.71
CA LYS A 24 -16.72 -19.76 -8.62
C LYS A 24 -16.14 -20.99 -7.91
N LYS A 25 -15.75 -22.00 -8.69
CA LYS A 25 -15.05 -23.19 -8.15
C LYS A 25 -13.75 -22.76 -7.42
N PRO A 26 -13.36 -23.40 -6.30
CA PRO A 26 -12.22 -22.99 -5.48
C PRO A 26 -10.91 -22.72 -6.24
N LYS A 27 -10.57 -23.58 -7.21
CA LYS A 27 -9.37 -23.44 -8.06
C LYS A 27 -9.41 -22.22 -9.00
N LYS A 28 -10.60 -21.69 -9.30
CA LYS A 28 -10.81 -20.54 -10.20
C LYS A 28 -11.06 -19.22 -9.46
N LYS A 29 -11.20 -19.25 -8.12
CA LYS A 29 -11.45 -18.04 -7.30
C LYS A 29 -10.21 -17.14 -7.31
N LYS A 30 -10.36 -15.90 -7.78
CA LYS A 30 -9.31 -14.87 -7.76
C LYS A 30 -9.48 -13.95 -6.55
N LEU A 31 -9.20 -14.48 -5.36
CA LEU A 31 -9.23 -13.70 -4.11
C LEU A 31 -7.98 -12.83 -3.98
N ILE A 32 -8.07 -11.79 -3.14
CA ILE A 32 -6.90 -11.02 -2.71
C ILE A 32 -5.94 -11.94 -1.95
N ILE A 33 -4.67 -11.85 -2.28
CA ILE A 33 -3.60 -12.65 -1.68
C ILE A 33 -2.66 -11.72 -0.92
N PHE A 34 -2.52 -11.96 0.38
CA PHE A 34 -1.50 -11.37 1.21
C PHE A 34 -0.26 -12.26 1.17
N VAL A 35 0.91 -11.63 1.10
CA VAL A 35 2.21 -12.29 1.18
C VAL A 35 2.92 -11.70 2.39
N SER A 36 3.46 -12.56 3.26
CA SER A 36 4.27 -12.12 4.39
C SER A 36 5.48 -13.03 4.58
N ASP A 37 6.41 -12.55 5.40
CA ASP A 37 7.47 -13.37 5.96
C ASP A 37 6.90 -14.43 6.94
N GLY A 38 7.80 -15.11 7.66
CA GLY A 38 7.47 -16.14 8.64
C GLY A 38 7.13 -15.62 10.03
N PHE A 39 6.86 -14.32 10.22
CA PHE A 39 6.54 -13.80 11.54
C PHE A 39 5.08 -14.09 11.93
N GLU A 40 4.88 -14.94 12.94
CA GLU A 40 3.57 -15.49 13.33
C GLU A 40 2.50 -14.42 13.65
N ASN A 41 2.92 -13.22 14.08
CA ASN A 41 1.99 -12.11 14.32
C ASN A 41 1.23 -11.67 13.07
N TYR A 42 1.81 -11.77 11.88
CA TYR A 42 1.09 -11.47 10.63
C TYR A 42 0.01 -12.51 10.35
N LYS A 43 0.31 -13.79 10.57
CA LYS A 43 -0.67 -14.87 10.44
C LYS A 43 -1.81 -14.73 11.46
N ASN A 44 -1.48 -14.41 12.70
CA ASN A 44 -2.48 -14.15 13.75
C ASN A 44 -3.39 -12.97 13.40
N ALA A 45 -2.82 -11.84 12.95
CA ALA A 45 -3.59 -10.68 12.54
C ALA A 45 -4.45 -10.98 11.30
N PHE A 46 -3.89 -11.66 10.30
CA PHE A 46 -4.62 -12.08 9.11
C PHE A 46 -5.81 -12.99 9.47
N ASN A 47 -5.59 -13.98 10.33
CA ASN A 47 -6.65 -14.91 10.73
C ASN A 47 -7.80 -14.20 11.46
N LYS A 48 -7.50 -13.19 12.27
CA LYS A 48 -8.52 -12.37 12.96
C LYS A 48 -9.30 -11.46 12.02
N LEU A 49 -8.68 -11.01 10.93
CA LEU A 49 -9.23 -9.94 10.10
C LEU A 49 -9.80 -10.41 8.76
N PHE A 50 -9.16 -11.39 8.10
CA PHE A 50 -9.32 -11.65 6.68
C PHE A 50 -9.48 -13.13 6.29
N CYS A 51 -9.43 -14.08 7.24
CA CYS A 51 -9.43 -15.53 6.96
C CYS A 51 -10.57 -16.00 6.04
N TYR A 52 -11.73 -15.38 6.11
CA TYR A 52 -12.90 -15.75 5.29
C TYR A 52 -12.96 -15.04 3.93
N ALA A 53 -12.21 -13.96 3.73
CA ALA A 53 -12.36 -13.08 2.56
C ALA A 53 -11.11 -13.05 1.65
N ALA A 54 -9.94 -13.39 2.18
CA ALA A 54 -8.68 -13.34 1.45
C ALA A 54 -7.85 -14.62 1.68
N LYS A 55 -6.70 -14.72 1.02
CA LYS A 55 -5.70 -15.78 1.23
C LYS A 55 -4.41 -15.19 1.78
N LEU A 56 -3.71 -15.95 2.61
CA LEU A 56 -2.36 -15.63 3.06
C LEU A 56 -1.38 -16.67 2.51
N VAL A 57 -0.30 -16.20 1.91
CA VAL A 57 0.89 -17.01 1.64
C VAL A 57 1.94 -16.58 2.66
N PHE A 58 2.16 -17.45 3.64
CA PHE A 58 2.97 -17.19 4.83
C PHE A 58 4.37 -17.78 4.67
N GLY A 59 5.37 -17.13 5.27
CA GLY A 59 6.73 -17.68 5.30
C GLY A 59 7.45 -17.60 3.95
N ILE A 60 7.22 -16.56 3.14
CA ILE A 60 7.98 -16.37 1.90
C ILE A 60 9.25 -15.58 2.18
N PRO A 61 10.45 -16.20 2.17
CA PRO A 61 11.71 -15.47 2.27
C PRO A 61 12.05 -14.77 0.95
N ILE A 62 12.93 -13.77 1.04
CA ILE A 62 13.47 -12.99 -0.10
C ILE A 62 14.00 -13.90 -1.23
N LYS A 63 14.73 -14.97 -0.85
CA LYS A 63 15.44 -15.87 -1.79
C LYS A 63 14.51 -16.80 -2.59
N LEU A 64 13.22 -16.88 -2.26
CA LEU A 64 12.31 -17.84 -2.89
C LEU A 64 11.91 -17.50 -4.35
N GLN A 65 12.36 -16.36 -4.90
CA GLN A 65 12.22 -16.08 -6.35
C GLN A 65 12.85 -17.16 -7.22
N LYS A 66 13.95 -17.79 -6.77
CA LYS A 66 14.60 -18.90 -7.49
C LYS A 66 13.71 -20.14 -7.63
N HIS A 67 12.64 -20.26 -6.85
CA HIS A 67 11.73 -21.40 -6.84
C HIS A 67 10.37 -21.11 -7.50
N GLY A 68 10.27 -20.06 -8.33
CA GLY A 68 9.08 -19.81 -9.14
C GLY A 68 7.89 -19.16 -8.42
N VAL A 69 8.11 -18.57 -7.24
CA VAL A 69 7.05 -17.83 -6.54
C VAL A 69 6.71 -16.54 -7.28
N LYS A 70 5.43 -16.37 -7.65
CA LYS A 70 4.93 -15.21 -8.41
C LYS A 70 5.03 -13.88 -7.64
N HIS A 71 4.93 -13.91 -6.32
CA HIS A 71 4.93 -12.72 -5.45
C HIS A 71 5.80 -12.99 -4.21
N ASN A 72 6.76 -12.11 -3.91
CA ASN A 72 7.67 -12.24 -2.78
C ASN A 72 7.76 -10.92 -1.98
N ASN A 73 8.62 -10.89 -0.95
CA ASN A 73 8.74 -9.73 -0.06
C ASN A 73 9.56 -8.55 -0.65
N ASN A 74 10.20 -8.71 -1.81
CA ASN A 74 11.10 -7.68 -2.37
C ASN A 74 10.48 -6.28 -2.50
N PRO A 75 9.19 -6.11 -2.88
CA PRO A 75 8.59 -4.78 -2.99
C PRO A 75 8.58 -4.02 -1.66
N ILE A 76 8.23 -4.69 -0.55
CA ILE A 76 8.19 -4.04 0.77
C ILE A 76 9.59 -3.83 1.33
N GLU A 77 10.52 -4.77 1.09
CA GLU A 77 11.93 -4.60 1.48
C GLU A 77 12.55 -3.39 0.77
N ARG A 78 12.32 -3.24 -0.54
CA ARG A 78 12.81 -2.07 -1.28
C ARG A 78 12.20 -0.79 -0.75
N TYR A 79 10.90 -0.79 -0.48
CA TYR A 79 10.21 0.36 0.09
C TYR A 79 10.80 0.78 1.46
N ASN A 80 11.13 -0.19 2.31
CA ASN A 80 11.75 0.04 3.62
C ASN A 80 13.22 0.50 3.49
N SER A 81 14.00 -0.13 2.62
CA SER A 81 15.41 0.26 2.35
C SER A 81 15.51 1.72 1.94
N ASP A 82 14.62 2.19 1.08
CA ASP A 82 14.59 3.60 0.68
C ASP A 82 14.29 4.55 1.87
N ILE A 83 13.51 4.10 2.88
CA ILE A 83 13.27 4.87 4.11
C ILE A 83 14.55 4.89 4.94
N ASP A 84 15.20 3.74 5.09
CA ASP A 84 16.42 3.60 5.88
C ASP A 84 17.56 4.45 5.31
N ASP A 85 17.77 4.43 4.00
CA ASP A 85 18.80 5.24 3.34
C ASP A 85 18.55 6.75 3.53
N ARG A 86 17.28 7.15 3.53
CA ARG A 86 16.90 8.53 3.79
C ARG A 86 17.09 8.89 5.26
N MET A 87 16.74 7.99 6.18
CA MET A 87 16.95 8.17 7.61
C MET A 87 18.44 8.28 7.95
N LYS A 88 19.29 7.44 7.35
CA LYS A 88 20.76 7.51 7.48
C LYS A 88 21.28 8.86 7.01
N THR A 89 20.88 9.29 5.81
CA THR A 89 21.32 10.58 5.23
C THR A 89 20.91 11.79 6.09
N MET A 90 19.70 11.76 6.66
CA MET A 90 19.18 12.84 7.50
C MET A 90 19.65 12.77 8.96
N ARG A 91 20.43 11.73 9.33
CA ARG A 91 20.87 11.46 10.70
C ARG A 91 19.71 11.32 11.70
N HIS A 92 18.75 10.45 11.36
CA HIS A 92 17.54 10.16 12.14
C HIS A 92 16.50 11.28 12.14
N PHE A 93 15.31 10.99 12.69
CA PHE A 93 14.26 11.99 12.90
C PHE A 93 14.44 12.66 14.26
N GLY A 94 14.43 13.99 14.29
CA GLY A 94 14.51 14.75 15.54
C GLY A 94 13.26 14.72 16.41
N SER A 95 12.12 14.23 15.89
CA SER A 95 10.89 14.04 16.68
C SER A 95 9.93 13.05 16.01
N PHE A 96 9.04 12.45 16.80
CA PHE A 96 7.96 11.58 16.29
C PHE A 96 7.02 12.31 15.32
N ASN A 97 6.72 13.59 15.60
CA ASN A 97 5.88 14.40 14.71
C ASN A 97 6.59 14.65 13.37
N GLY A 98 7.87 14.98 13.40
CA GLY A 98 8.69 15.10 12.19
C GLY A 98 8.72 13.82 11.38
N ALA A 99 8.94 12.68 12.03
CA ALA A 99 8.91 11.36 11.38
C ALA A 99 7.55 11.08 10.73
N LYS A 100 6.45 11.34 11.45
CA LYS A 100 5.09 11.17 10.94
C LYS A 100 4.82 12.03 9.70
N TYR A 101 5.16 13.31 9.73
CA TYR A 101 4.96 14.20 8.59
C TYR A 101 5.82 13.80 7.39
N PHE A 102 7.06 13.40 7.64
CA PHE A 102 7.96 12.92 6.60
C PHE A 102 7.44 11.65 5.91
N LEU A 103 7.06 10.64 6.69
CA LEU A 103 6.53 9.38 6.15
C LEU A 103 5.22 9.60 5.39
N ASN A 104 4.33 10.47 5.89
CA ASN A 104 3.11 10.84 5.20
C ASN A 104 3.39 11.53 3.86
N LEU A 105 4.33 12.48 3.81
CA LEU A 105 4.73 13.12 2.57
C LEU A 105 5.30 12.08 1.59
N ARG A 106 6.13 11.15 2.08
CA ARG A 106 6.68 10.07 1.26
C ARG A 106 5.59 9.16 0.68
N HIS A 107 4.56 8.81 1.45
CA HIS A 107 3.40 8.08 0.94
C HIS A 107 2.69 8.83 -0.18
N ILE A 108 2.51 10.14 -0.03
CA ILE A 108 1.88 10.99 -1.04
C ILE A 108 2.74 11.02 -2.31
N LEU A 109 4.03 11.27 -2.18
CA LEU A 109 4.97 11.32 -3.30
C LEU A 109 5.01 9.98 -4.05
N HIS A 110 5.13 8.87 -3.32
CA HIS A 110 5.20 7.54 -3.89
C HIS A 110 3.93 7.15 -4.66
N ASN A 111 2.75 7.42 -4.09
CA ASN A 111 1.48 6.98 -4.65
C ASN A 111 0.92 7.91 -5.74
N PHE A 112 1.13 9.22 -5.64
CA PHE A 112 0.42 10.19 -6.49
C PHE A 112 1.33 11.06 -7.37
N ILE A 113 2.62 11.17 -7.07
CA ILE A 113 3.52 12.12 -7.75
C ILE A 113 4.56 11.38 -8.61
N ASN A 114 5.28 10.44 -8.02
CA ASN A 114 6.44 9.81 -8.66
C ASN A 114 6.01 8.65 -9.56
N PRO A 115 6.30 8.71 -10.87
CA PRO A 115 6.05 7.60 -11.78
C PRO A 115 7.01 6.44 -11.52
N HIS A 116 6.56 5.22 -11.73
CA HIS A 116 7.37 4.01 -11.51
C HIS A 116 7.69 3.32 -12.82
N MET A 117 8.95 2.94 -13.01
CA MET A 117 9.39 2.19 -14.19
C MET A 117 8.65 0.85 -14.33
N GLY A 118 8.44 0.15 -13.21
CA GLY A 118 7.66 -1.10 -13.17
C GLY A 118 6.19 -0.94 -13.53
N LEU A 119 5.66 0.29 -13.52
CA LEU A 119 4.29 0.64 -13.89
C LEU A 119 4.22 1.39 -15.22
N LYS A 120 5.24 1.25 -16.09
CA LYS A 120 5.33 1.93 -17.39
C LYS A 120 5.21 3.46 -17.30
N GLY A 121 5.78 4.04 -16.25
CA GLY A 121 5.75 5.50 -16.03
C GLY A 121 4.47 6.02 -15.38
N ARG A 122 3.56 5.14 -14.92
CA ARG A 122 2.39 5.52 -14.12
C ARG A 122 2.72 5.56 -12.63
N THR A 123 1.91 6.29 -11.88
CA THR A 123 1.93 6.25 -10.40
C THR A 123 1.10 5.06 -9.90
N PRO A 124 1.32 4.58 -8.66
CA PRO A 124 0.52 3.52 -8.07
C PRO A 124 -0.97 3.87 -8.02
N ALA A 125 -1.30 5.15 -7.75
CA ALA A 125 -2.67 5.62 -7.77
C ALA A 125 -3.28 5.54 -9.17
N GLU A 126 -2.55 5.95 -10.21
CA GLU A 126 -3.00 5.84 -11.60
C GLU A 126 -3.21 4.39 -12.02
N GLU A 127 -2.30 3.48 -11.66
CA GLU A 127 -2.46 2.04 -11.93
C GLU A 127 -3.68 1.45 -11.20
N ALA A 128 -3.97 1.92 -9.99
CA ALA A 128 -5.14 1.53 -9.21
C ALA A 128 -6.45 2.17 -9.71
N GLY A 129 -6.41 2.99 -10.78
CA GLY A 129 -7.58 3.68 -11.32
C GLY A 129 -7.99 4.94 -10.54
N VAL A 130 -7.15 5.42 -9.63
CA VAL A 130 -7.35 6.66 -8.87
C VAL A 130 -6.65 7.81 -9.60
N ASP A 131 -7.32 8.37 -10.61
CA ASP A 131 -6.81 9.52 -11.36
C ASP A 131 -7.27 10.85 -10.74
N LEU A 132 -6.31 11.59 -10.18
CA LEU A 132 -6.53 12.93 -9.62
C LEU A 132 -6.46 14.05 -10.66
N LYS A 133 -6.16 13.73 -11.93
CA LYS A 133 -6.01 14.66 -13.07
C LYS A 133 -5.00 15.77 -12.78
N LEU A 134 -3.83 15.40 -12.24
CA LEU A 134 -2.83 16.36 -11.79
C LEU A 134 -1.92 16.89 -12.92
N GLY A 135 -1.98 16.32 -14.12
CA GLY A 135 -1.19 16.76 -15.27
C GLY A 135 0.33 16.59 -15.06
N ARG A 136 1.14 17.44 -15.72
CA ARG A 136 2.61 17.36 -15.69
C ARG A 136 3.20 17.82 -14.34
N THR A 137 2.67 18.90 -13.76
CA THR A 137 3.16 19.49 -12.50
C THR A 137 2.41 18.92 -11.30
N LYS A 138 2.51 17.59 -11.11
CA LYS A 138 1.64 16.84 -10.20
C LYS A 138 1.61 17.40 -8.78
N PHE A 139 2.78 17.71 -8.22
CA PHE A 139 2.89 18.17 -6.83
C PHE A 139 2.26 19.55 -6.64
N LEU A 140 2.58 20.50 -7.51
CA LEU A 140 1.99 21.85 -7.48
C LEU A 140 0.47 21.80 -7.64
N ASN A 141 -0.03 21.00 -8.59
CA ASN A 141 -1.46 20.91 -8.86
C ASN A 141 -2.21 20.24 -7.70
N MET A 142 -1.58 19.31 -7.00
CA MET A 142 -2.13 18.73 -5.78
C MET A 142 -2.26 19.76 -4.65
N ILE A 143 -1.23 20.60 -4.44
CA ILE A 143 -1.27 21.71 -3.47
C ILE A 143 -2.38 22.70 -3.85
N LYS A 144 -2.45 23.13 -5.12
CA LYS A 144 -3.50 24.03 -5.61
C LYS A 144 -4.90 23.46 -5.41
N LYS A 145 -5.09 22.17 -5.69
CA LYS A 145 -6.37 21.46 -5.51
C LYS A 145 -6.80 21.44 -4.03
N TYR A 146 -5.86 21.20 -3.12
CA TYR A 146 -6.12 21.25 -1.68
C TYR A 146 -6.47 22.67 -1.20
N ALA A 147 -5.69 23.68 -1.62
CA ALA A 147 -5.93 25.08 -1.25
C ALA A 147 -7.33 25.56 -1.69
N LYS A 148 -7.73 25.23 -2.93
CA LYS A 148 -9.07 25.55 -3.45
C LYS A 148 -10.18 24.88 -2.63
N LYS A 149 -10.01 23.61 -2.24
CA LYS A 149 -10.97 22.89 -1.40
C LYS A 149 -11.12 23.54 -0.02
N LYS A 150 -10.02 23.90 0.63
CA LYS A 150 -10.03 24.54 1.96
C LYS A 150 -10.76 25.89 1.93
N HIS A 151 -10.53 26.68 0.89
CA HIS A 151 -11.23 27.95 0.70
C HIS A 151 -12.74 27.76 0.52
N HIS A 152 -13.17 26.70 -0.16
CA HIS A 152 -14.60 26.39 -0.27
C HIS A 152 -15.20 25.89 1.05
N SER A 153 -14.49 25.09 1.85
CA SER A 153 -15.01 24.61 3.14
C SER A 153 -15.10 25.67 4.25
N LEU A 154 -14.48 26.82 4.05
CA LEU A 154 -14.50 27.96 4.98
C LEU A 154 -15.53 29.03 4.57
N ARG A 155 -16.22 28.84 3.44
CA ARG A 155 -17.37 29.62 3.01
C ARG A 155 -18.64 28.81 3.27
#